data_AF-A0A971JEN2-F1
#
_entry.id   AF-A0A971JEN2-F1
#
_cell.length_a   1.000
_cell.length_b   1.000
_cell.length_c   1.000
_cell.angle_alpha   90.00
_cell.angle_beta   90.00
_cell.angle_gamma   90.00
#
_symmetry.space_group_name_H-M   'P 1'
#
loop_
_entity.id
_entity.type
_entity.pdbx_description
1 polymer ?
#
loop_
_entity_poly.entity_id
_entity_poly.type
_entity_poly.pdbx_seq_one_letter_code
_entity_poly.pdbx_strand_id
1 'polypeptide(L)'
;SSPANANNDNAGESIHAVDSGPGWLELHIPGCDHNAVIITMPYPSESRLEELLSAQADENALQKAYSDRIGSIFSTLSDKFREDTVNLIVAHMFMLGGSTSDSERTLQVGGAMTVSPDIMPEKTHYAAMGHLHRPQEIRNAPCPVFYAGSPLAYSFSEADYSKAIFLVDAMPGEKANVKPIYIDCGKPLRKWYANEGIGQAIKWCEEGRDSNAWVDLEIMTDRVFTSEEQKMLRTLHSGIINIRPRLKTDAAEIINPINREGRRIDELFSDYYKYRMGTQIPDELMEVFLEVVNDDMDADVYEMDEDVYEDADTDTGTRTDTDTGTHTGTGTQIGDNASAYKYNDTRTGVSTSYDTNADDNMEIDADADSSGEGYAEFIEEGGDESETEAS
;
A
#
# COMPACT_ATOMS: atom_id res chain seq x y z
N SER A 1 -30.00 28.79 -50.19
CA SER A 1 -29.02 29.38 -49.26
C SER A 1 -28.62 28.33 -48.24
N SER A 2 -27.60 27.55 -48.56
CA SER A 2 -26.94 26.70 -47.55
C SER A 2 -26.07 27.62 -46.68
N PRO A 3 -26.04 27.49 -45.34
CA PRO A 3 -25.00 28.11 -44.55
C PRO A 3 -23.68 27.42 -44.90
N ALA A 4 -22.69 28.19 -45.35
CA ALA A 4 -21.33 27.70 -45.53
C ALA A 4 -20.80 27.28 -44.16
N ASN A 5 -20.21 26.08 -44.08
CA ASN A 5 -19.59 25.60 -42.85
C ASN A 5 -18.35 26.48 -42.58
N ALA A 6 -18.35 27.22 -41.47
CA ALA A 6 -17.32 28.20 -41.21
C ALA A 6 -15.99 27.50 -40.85
N ASN A 7 -14.96 27.81 -41.64
CA ASN A 7 -13.52 27.69 -41.40
C ASN A 7 -13.08 26.89 -40.16
N ASN A 8 -12.58 25.68 -40.41
CA ASN A 8 -11.86 24.87 -39.43
C ASN A 8 -10.36 25.25 -39.36
N ASP A 9 -10.07 26.56 -39.27
CA ASP A 9 -8.71 27.10 -39.40
C ASP A 9 -7.88 27.00 -38.10
N ASN A 10 -8.49 26.57 -36.98
CA ASN A 10 -7.83 26.39 -35.67
C ASN A 10 -7.30 24.97 -35.41
N ALA A 11 -7.41 24.04 -36.38
CA ALA A 11 -6.97 22.65 -36.20
C ALA A 11 -5.44 22.49 -35.99
N GLY A 12 -4.64 23.50 -36.39
CA GLY A 12 -3.18 23.48 -36.24
C GLY A 12 -2.63 23.84 -34.85
N GLU A 13 -3.44 24.45 -33.98
CA GLU A 13 -2.97 25.00 -32.68
C GLU A 13 -3.48 24.23 -31.45
N SER A 14 -4.24 23.14 -31.63
CA SER A 14 -4.84 22.39 -30.52
C SER A 14 -4.49 20.90 -30.54
N ILE A 15 -4.28 20.33 -29.33
CA ILE A 15 -4.13 18.90 -29.12
C ILE A 15 -5.45 18.22 -29.50
N HIS A 16 -5.38 17.21 -30.35
CA HIS A 16 -6.56 16.47 -30.80
C HIS A 16 -6.24 14.98 -31.03
N ALA A 17 -7.27 14.15 -30.94
CA ALA A 17 -7.16 12.73 -31.27
C ALA A 17 -7.15 12.51 -32.78
N VAL A 18 -6.19 11.73 -33.26
CA VAL A 18 -6.02 11.36 -34.67
C VAL A 18 -6.77 10.07 -34.98
N ASP A 19 -6.63 9.07 -34.10
CA ASP A 19 -7.38 7.81 -34.11
C ASP A 19 -7.55 7.31 -32.66
N SER A 20 -8.49 6.40 -32.42
CA SER A 20 -8.69 5.79 -31.11
C SER A 20 -9.45 4.47 -31.19
N GLY A 21 -9.33 3.66 -30.15
CA GLY A 21 -10.12 2.44 -29.99
C GLY A 21 -10.19 1.98 -28.53
N PRO A 22 -10.76 0.78 -28.28
CA PRO A 22 -10.82 0.22 -26.94
C PRO A 22 -9.39 0.06 -26.36
N GLY A 23 -9.11 0.76 -25.26
CA GLY A 23 -7.82 0.68 -24.57
C GLY A 23 -6.67 1.47 -25.19
N TRP A 24 -6.88 2.27 -26.25
CA TRP A 24 -5.79 3.09 -26.83
C TRP A 24 -6.30 4.34 -27.56
N LEU A 25 -5.44 5.36 -27.67
CA LEU A 25 -5.68 6.56 -28.47
C LEU A 25 -4.37 7.11 -29.05
N GLU A 26 -4.47 7.77 -30.21
CA GLU A 26 -3.37 8.52 -30.82
C GLU A 26 -3.66 10.02 -30.78
N LEU A 27 -2.71 10.80 -30.27
CA LEU A 27 -2.81 12.25 -30.11
C LEU A 27 -1.79 12.96 -31.01
N HIS A 28 -2.25 13.98 -31.74
CA HIS A 28 -1.40 14.98 -32.35
C HIS A 28 -1.16 16.14 -31.38
N ILE A 29 0.09 16.54 -31.22
CA ILE A 29 0.51 17.63 -30.33
C ILE A 29 1.08 18.77 -31.19
N PRO A 30 0.51 19.99 -31.15
CA PRO A 30 1.03 21.13 -31.89
C PRO A 30 2.50 21.41 -31.57
N GLY A 31 3.34 21.53 -32.61
CA GLY A 31 4.78 21.75 -32.48
C GLY A 31 5.62 20.47 -32.38
N CYS A 32 5.01 19.29 -32.43
CA CYS A 32 5.71 18.01 -32.56
C CYS A 32 5.53 17.45 -33.98
N ASP A 33 6.61 17.01 -34.62
CA ASP A 33 6.57 16.35 -35.95
C ASP A 33 6.07 14.89 -35.90
N HIS A 34 5.66 14.43 -34.72
CA HIS A 34 5.26 13.05 -34.42
C HIS A 34 4.07 13.02 -33.46
N ASN A 35 3.27 11.95 -33.57
CA ASN A 35 2.13 11.72 -32.68
C ASN A 35 2.54 10.91 -31.44
N ALA A 36 1.73 11.00 -30.38
CA ALA A 36 1.83 10.11 -29.23
C ALA A 36 0.75 9.03 -29.29
N VAL A 37 1.14 7.76 -29.18
CA VAL A 37 0.20 6.62 -29.06
C VAL A 37 0.16 6.18 -27.61
N ILE A 38 -1.01 6.26 -27.00
CA ILE A 38 -1.21 5.99 -25.57
C ILE A 38 -2.07 4.74 -25.42
N ILE A 39 -1.52 3.69 -24.83
CA ILE A 39 -2.28 2.56 -24.30
C ILE A 39 -2.83 2.95 -22.92
N THR A 40 -4.11 2.66 -22.67
CA THR A 40 -4.80 2.99 -21.43
C THR A 40 -5.35 1.73 -20.76
N MET A 41 -5.04 1.55 -19.47
CA MET A 41 -5.49 0.42 -18.66
C MET A 41 -6.06 0.92 -17.33
N PRO A 42 -7.40 1.07 -17.20
CA PRO A 42 -8.02 1.32 -15.90
C PRO A 42 -7.83 0.10 -14.97
N TYR A 43 -8.16 0.25 -13.68
CA TYR A 43 -8.01 -0.83 -12.72
C TYR A 43 -8.79 -2.09 -13.14
N PRO A 44 -8.12 -3.23 -13.38
CA PRO A 44 -8.78 -4.46 -13.79
C PRO A 44 -9.48 -5.07 -12.58
N SER A 45 -10.82 -5.03 -12.60
CA SER A 45 -11.65 -5.55 -11.50
C SER A 45 -11.55 -7.07 -11.37
N GLU A 46 -11.33 -7.54 -10.15
CA GLU A 46 -11.31 -8.94 -9.72
C GLU A 46 -12.46 -9.78 -10.31
N SER A 47 -13.71 -9.33 -10.16
CA SER A 47 -14.91 -9.98 -10.69
C SER A 47 -14.98 -10.12 -12.23
N ARG A 48 -14.12 -9.42 -12.97
CA ARG A 48 -13.99 -9.52 -14.45
C ARG A 48 -12.84 -10.45 -14.87
N LEU A 49 -12.11 -10.99 -13.91
CA LEU A 49 -11.06 -12.00 -14.04
C LEU A 49 -11.46 -13.33 -13.38
N GLU A 50 -12.29 -13.30 -12.34
CA GLU A 50 -12.89 -14.48 -11.70
C GLU A 50 -13.68 -15.39 -12.66
N GLU A 51 -14.18 -14.87 -13.79
CA GLU A 51 -14.78 -15.68 -14.87
C GLU A 51 -13.84 -16.78 -15.43
N LEU A 52 -12.54 -16.77 -15.09
CA LEU A 52 -11.52 -17.71 -15.59
C LEU A 52 -10.64 -18.36 -14.52
N LEU A 53 -10.81 -18.05 -13.23
CA LEU A 53 -9.86 -18.46 -12.16
C LEU A 53 -10.40 -19.53 -11.19
N SER A 54 -11.52 -20.17 -11.51
CA SER A 54 -12.16 -21.20 -10.68
C SER A 54 -11.53 -22.59 -10.85
N ALA A 55 -10.35 -22.83 -10.27
CA ALA A 55 -9.84 -24.21 -10.04
C ALA A 55 -8.67 -24.39 -9.04
N GLN A 56 -7.89 -23.36 -8.70
CA GLN A 56 -6.59 -23.55 -8.03
C GLN A 56 -6.42 -22.68 -6.78
N ALA A 57 -6.02 -23.32 -5.68
CA ALA A 57 -5.71 -22.69 -4.39
C ALA A 57 -4.23 -22.25 -4.27
N ASP A 58 -3.52 -22.09 -5.40
CA ASP A 58 -2.15 -21.58 -5.43
C ASP A 58 -2.15 -20.12 -5.88
N GLU A 59 -1.88 -19.25 -4.91
CA GLU A 59 -1.74 -17.80 -5.04
C GLU A 59 -0.75 -17.38 -6.14
N ASN A 60 0.32 -18.14 -6.34
CA ASN A 60 1.32 -17.88 -7.39
C ASN A 60 0.79 -18.20 -8.79
N ALA A 61 -0.01 -19.26 -8.91
CA ALA A 61 -0.65 -19.62 -10.18
C ALA A 61 -1.69 -18.57 -10.58
N LEU A 62 -2.45 -18.05 -9.61
CA LEU A 62 -3.38 -16.93 -9.82
C LEU A 62 -2.63 -15.65 -10.23
N GLN A 63 -1.55 -15.30 -9.52
CA GLN A 63 -0.69 -14.16 -9.85
C GLN A 63 -0.15 -14.25 -11.28
N LYS A 64 0.39 -15.41 -11.66
CA LYS A 64 0.92 -15.61 -13.00
C LYS A 64 -0.18 -15.52 -14.06
N ALA A 65 -1.31 -16.16 -13.86
CA ALA A 65 -2.44 -16.13 -14.82
C ALA A 65 -2.98 -14.71 -15.01
N TYR A 66 -3.06 -13.93 -13.94
CA TYR A 66 -3.42 -12.51 -13.99
C TYR A 66 -2.38 -11.68 -14.76
N SER A 67 -1.09 -11.83 -14.44
CA SER A 67 0.01 -11.15 -15.13
C SER A 67 0.06 -11.50 -16.63
N ASP A 68 -0.05 -12.78 -16.99
CA ASP A 68 -0.11 -13.28 -18.37
C ASP A 68 -1.29 -12.65 -19.14
N ARG A 69 -2.45 -12.50 -18.48
CA ARG A 69 -3.64 -11.89 -19.10
C ARG A 69 -3.46 -10.39 -19.35
N ILE A 70 -2.86 -9.64 -18.42
CA ILE A 70 -2.52 -8.23 -18.64
C ILE A 70 -1.48 -8.09 -19.77
N GLY A 71 -0.45 -8.94 -19.78
CA GLY A 71 0.55 -8.99 -20.85
C GLY A 71 -0.06 -9.27 -22.23
N SER A 72 -1.01 -10.20 -22.33
CA SER A 72 -1.74 -10.47 -23.58
C SER A 72 -2.53 -9.25 -24.09
N ILE A 73 -3.14 -8.47 -23.18
CA ILE A 73 -3.84 -7.23 -23.56
C ILE A 73 -2.85 -6.17 -24.03
N PHE A 74 -1.75 -5.94 -23.30
CA PHE A 74 -0.71 -4.99 -23.73
C PHE A 74 -0.03 -5.39 -25.03
N SER A 75 0.26 -6.68 -25.25
CA SER A 75 0.77 -7.17 -26.53
C SER A 75 -0.19 -6.82 -27.68
N THR A 76 -1.49 -7.13 -27.53
CA THR A 76 -2.52 -6.80 -28.55
C THR A 76 -2.64 -5.29 -28.81
N LEU A 77 -2.59 -4.47 -27.75
CA LEU A 77 -2.68 -3.02 -27.89
C LEU A 77 -1.38 -2.39 -28.42
N SER A 78 -0.23 -3.05 -28.22
CA SER A 78 1.08 -2.61 -28.72
C SER A 78 1.24 -2.76 -30.24
N ASP A 79 0.34 -3.47 -30.93
CA ASP A 79 0.21 -3.44 -32.40
C ASP A 79 -0.05 -2.01 -32.94
N LYS A 80 -0.46 -1.07 -32.06
CA LYS A 80 -0.64 0.36 -32.38
C LYS A 80 0.63 1.19 -32.19
N PHE A 81 1.63 0.68 -31.49
CA PHE A 81 2.92 1.34 -31.32
C PHE A 81 3.76 1.28 -32.59
N ARG A 82 4.36 2.41 -32.95
CA ARG A 82 5.16 2.57 -34.16
C ARG A 82 6.50 3.20 -33.84
N GLU A 83 7.43 3.12 -34.81
CA GLU A 83 8.76 3.73 -34.69
C GLU A 83 8.72 5.26 -34.90
N ASP A 84 7.64 5.79 -35.49
CA ASP A 84 7.41 7.22 -35.76
C ASP A 84 6.59 7.91 -34.66
N THR A 85 6.28 7.23 -33.54
CA THR A 85 5.41 7.75 -32.47
C THR A 85 6.00 7.63 -31.08
N VAL A 86 5.64 8.56 -30.21
CA VAL A 86 5.90 8.47 -28.77
C VAL A 86 4.88 7.51 -28.14
N ASN A 87 5.29 6.24 -28.06
CA ASN A 87 4.53 5.14 -27.46
C ASN A 87 4.53 5.22 -25.93
N LEU A 88 3.35 5.35 -25.32
CA LEU A 88 3.15 5.51 -23.87
C LEU A 88 2.15 4.50 -23.32
N ILE A 89 2.27 4.16 -22.04
CA ILE A 89 1.27 3.42 -21.27
C ILE A 89 0.78 4.31 -20.11
N VAL A 90 -0.53 4.33 -19.88
CA VAL A 90 -1.15 4.92 -18.68
C VAL A 90 -1.99 3.83 -18.02
N ALA A 91 -1.58 3.38 -16.83
CA ALA A 91 -2.16 2.20 -16.19
C ALA A 91 -2.41 2.40 -14.68
N HIS A 92 -3.53 1.89 -14.17
CA HIS A 92 -3.83 1.88 -12.74
C HIS A 92 -3.86 0.43 -12.23
N MET A 93 -2.77 -0.08 -11.68
CA MET A 93 -2.61 -1.47 -11.25
C MET A 93 -1.48 -1.60 -10.24
N PHE A 94 -1.35 -2.76 -9.57
CA PHE A 94 -0.21 -3.06 -8.71
C PHE A 94 0.81 -3.93 -9.46
N MET A 95 2.07 -3.50 -9.49
CA MET A 95 3.18 -4.24 -10.08
C MET A 95 4.09 -4.84 -8.99
N LEU A 96 4.64 -6.03 -9.27
CA LEU A 96 5.66 -6.64 -8.43
C LEU A 96 6.87 -5.71 -8.24
N GLY A 97 7.39 -5.66 -7.02
CA GLY A 97 8.48 -4.75 -6.63
C GLY A 97 8.03 -3.34 -6.20
N GLY A 98 6.75 -3.00 -6.36
CA GLY A 98 6.19 -1.75 -5.83
C GLY A 98 6.08 -1.74 -4.30
N SER A 99 6.53 -0.66 -3.68
CA SER A 99 6.38 -0.40 -2.23
C SER A 99 5.06 0.29 -1.93
N THR A 100 4.28 -0.27 -1.01
CA THR A 100 3.01 0.28 -0.49
C THR A 100 3.23 1.23 0.68
N SER A 101 2.16 1.92 1.10
CA SER A 101 2.01 2.56 2.41
C SER A 101 0.71 2.08 3.09
N ASP A 102 0.31 2.67 4.22
CA ASP A 102 -0.92 2.26 4.91
C ASP A 102 -2.19 2.95 4.37
N SER A 103 -2.05 3.88 3.41
CA SER A 103 -3.19 4.63 2.84
C SER A 103 -3.78 3.98 1.58
N GLU A 104 -3.07 3.04 0.95
CA GLU A 104 -3.64 2.14 -0.05
C GLU A 104 -4.63 1.15 0.60
N ARG A 105 -5.72 0.82 -0.10
CA ARG A 105 -6.69 -0.16 0.42
C ARG A 105 -6.08 -1.57 0.39
N THR A 106 -6.17 -2.29 1.50
CA THR A 106 -5.77 -3.71 1.66
C THR A 106 -6.70 -4.69 0.91
N LEU A 107 -7.23 -4.31 -0.25
CA LEU A 107 -8.02 -5.19 -1.14
C LEU A 107 -7.17 -6.28 -1.81
N GLN A 108 -5.85 -6.30 -1.53
CA GLN A 108 -4.89 -7.27 -2.05
C GLN A 108 -4.40 -8.19 -0.93
N VAL A 109 -5.34 -8.83 -0.23
CA VAL A 109 -5.01 -9.97 0.63
C VAL A 109 -4.46 -11.07 -0.29
N GLY A 110 -3.13 -11.24 -0.29
CA GLY A 110 -2.43 -12.32 -1.00
C GLY A 110 -1.52 -11.93 -2.17
N GLY A 111 -1.54 -10.69 -2.67
CA GLY A 111 -0.67 -10.29 -3.80
C GLY A 111 -0.94 -11.02 -5.15
N ALA A 112 -1.94 -11.90 -5.21
CA ALA A 112 -2.42 -12.57 -6.44
C ALA A 112 -2.81 -11.60 -7.57
N MET A 113 -3.04 -10.33 -7.25
CA MET A 113 -3.40 -9.27 -8.21
C MET A 113 -2.22 -8.33 -8.52
N THR A 114 -0.98 -8.85 -8.46
CA THR A 114 0.23 -8.16 -8.88
C THR A 114 0.63 -8.52 -10.31
N VAL A 115 1.10 -7.54 -11.08
CA VAL A 115 1.58 -7.71 -12.46
C VAL A 115 3.11 -7.72 -12.49
N SER A 116 3.72 -8.67 -13.21
CA SER A 116 5.17 -8.75 -13.33
C SER A 116 5.72 -7.68 -14.31
N PRO A 117 6.87 -7.02 -14.08
CA PRO A 117 7.31 -5.90 -14.91
C PRO A 117 7.75 -6.24 -16.35
N ASP A 118 8.09 -7.50 -16.60
CA ASP A 118 8.54 -8.02 -17.91
C ASP A 118 7.42 -8.07 -18.97
N ILE A 119 6.15 -7.97 -18.58
CA ILE A 119 5.01 -7.97 -19.52
C ILE A 119 4.83 -6.63 -20.27
N MET A 120 5.62 -5.60 -19.94
CA MET A 120 5.57 -4.31 -20.63
C MET A 120 6.13 -4.43 -22.05
N PRO A 121 5.43 -3.93 -23.10
CA PRO A 121 5.94 -3.97 -24.47
C PRO A 121 7.28 -3.22 -24.63
N GLU A 122 8.26 -3.84 -25.30
CA GLU A 122 9.60 -3.26 -25.50
C GLU A 122 9.58 -1.89 -26.21
N LYS A 123 8.57 -1.64 -27.06
CA LYS A 123 8.40 -0.37 -27.79
C LYS A 123 7.88 0.79 -26.92
N THR A 124 7.57 0.57 -25.65
CA THR A 124 7.09 1.61 -24.75
C THR A 124 8.23 2.54 -24.34
N HIS A 125 8.08 3.86 -24.58
CA HIS A 125 9.07 4.84 -24.14
C HIS A 125 8.92 5.18 -22.65
N TYR A 126 7.67 5.19 -22.13
CA TYR A 126 7.38 5.43 -20.71
C TYR A 126 6.01 4.86 -20.30
N ALA A 127 5.93 4.27 -19.11
CA ALA A 127 4.68 3.84 -18.48
C ALA A 127 4.38 4.66 -17.21
N ALA A 128 3.28 5.43 -17.27
CA ALA A 128 2.72 6.18 -16.15
C ALA A 128 1.81 5.27 -15.32
N MET A 129 2.26 4.91 -14.11
CA MET A 129 1.53 4.04 -13.20
C MET A 129 0.80 4.84 -12.11
N GLY A 130 -0.44 4.43 -11.82
CA GLY A 130 -1.19 4.82 -10.63
C GLY A 130 -1.57 3.59 -9.82
N HIS A 131 -1.72 3.77 -8.50
CA HIS A 131 -2.31 2.88 -7.48
C HIS A 131 -1.57 3.08 -6.15
N LEU A 132 -0.23 3.03 -6.21
CA LEU A 132 0.65 3.27 -5.06
C LEU A 132 0.83 4.77 -4.82
N HIS A 133 0.86 5.17 -3.55
CA HIS A 133 0.95 6.57 -3.10
C HIS A 133 2.39 7.06 -2.90
N ARG A 134 3.36 6.14 -2.92
CA ARG A 134 4.80 6.45 -2.94
C ARG A 134 5.31 6.69 -4.37
N PRO A 135 5.93 7.84 -4.67
CA PRO A 135 6.63 8.05 -5.93
C PRO A 135 7.83 7.09 -6.04
N GLN A 136 7.89 6.28 -7.10
CA GLN A 136 8.92 5.24 -7.26
C GLN A 136 9.02 4.71 -8.70
N GLU A 137 10.22 4.25 -9.06
CA GLU A 137 10.49 3.46 -10.27
C GLU A 137 10.22 1.97 -10.01
N ILE A 138 9.61 1.27 -10.98
CA ILE A 138 9.56 -0.19 -10.99
C ILE A 138 10.71 -0.71 -11.86
N ARG A 139 11.65 -1.40 -11.21
CA ARG A 139 12.82 -1.99 -11.86
C ARG A 139 12.46 -3.27 -12.60
N ASN A 140 13.38 -3.72 -13.47
CA ASN A 140 13.30 -4.94 -14.28
C ASN A 140 12.21 -4.93 -15.36
N ALA A 141 11.55 -3.79 -15.62
CA ALA A 141 10.81 -3.56 -16.84
C ALA A 141 11.77 -3.25 -18.02
N PRO A 142 11.42 -3.59 -19.27
CA PRO A 142 12.20 -3.21 -20.46
C PRO A 142 12.18 -1.71 -20.74
N CYS A 143 11.23 -0.97 -20.17
CA CYS A 143 11.05 0.47 -20.32
C CYS A 143 11.03 1.19 -18.96
N PRO A 144 11.17 2.53 -18.93
CA PRO A 144 10.89 3.34 -17.73
C PRO A 144 9.42 3.17 -17.26
N VAL A 145 9.24 2.65 -16.04
CA VAL A 145 7.93 2.45 -15.42
C VAL A 145 7.92 3.15 -14.06
N PHE A 146 7.02 4.12 -13.86
CA PHE A 146 7.00 4.96 -12.67
C PHE A 146 5.61 5.11 -12.08
N TYR A 147 5.50 4.87 -10.77
CA TYR A 147 4.37 5.38 -9.99
C TYR A 147 4.64 6.83 -9.63
N ALA A 148 3.74 7.73 -10.01
CA ALA A 148 3.82 9.15 -9.62
C ALA A 148 3.63 9.34 -8.10
N GLY A 149 2.96 8.41 -7.43
CA GLY A 149 2.52 8.57 -6.05
C GLY A 149 1.32 9.50 -5.93
N SER A 150 0.94 9.81 -4.68
CA SER A 150 -0.05 10.84 -4.39
C SER A 150 0.61 12.22 -4.30
N PRO A 151 -0.07 13.32 -4.70
CA PRO A 151 0.46 14.67 -4.58
C PRO A 151 0.51 15.18 -3.13
N LEU A 152 -0.26 14.57 -2.23
CA LEU A 152 -0.32 14.84 -0.79
C LEU A 152 -0.18 13.53 -0.01
N ALA A 153 0.41 13.58 1.18
CA ALA A 153 0.49 12.41 2.05
C ALA A 153 -0.86 12.13 2.75
N TYR A 154 -1.31 10.89 2.71
CA TYR A 154 -2.59 10.44 3.31
C TYR A 154 -2.39 9.64 4.61
N SER A 155 -1.24 9.00 4.82
CA SER A 155 -0.85 8.30 6.04
C SER A 155 0.54 8.72 6.54
N PHE A 156 0.78 8.59 7.86
CA PHE A 156 2.08 8.84 8.48
C PHE A 156 3.17 7.84 8.06
N SER A 157 2.86 6.70 7.43
CA SER A 157 3.85 5.87 6.72
C SER A 157 4.46 6.58 5.51
N GLU A 158 3.84 7.64 5.03
CA GLU A 158 4.31 8.45 3.90
C GLU A 158 5.17 9.65 4.34
N ALA A 159 5.44 9.80 5.64
CA ALA A 159 6.14 10.97 6.19
C ALA A 159 7.63 11.05 5.80
N ASP A 160 8.24 9.91 5.46
CA ASP A 160 9.68 9.75 5.28
C ASP A 160 10.14 9.87 3.81
N TYR A 161 9.26 10.29 2.89
CA TYR A 161 9.61 10.56 1.49
C TYR A 161 8.86 11.76 0.90
N SER A 162 9.54 12.52 0.05
CA SER A 162 8.96 13.64 -0.67
C SER A 162 7.92 13.20 -1.70
N LYS A 163 6.90 14.02 -1.91
CA LYS A 163 5.99 13.90 -3.06
C LYS A 163 6.68 14.43 -4.31
N ALA A 164 6.29 13.90 -5.47
CA ALA A 164 6.92 14.27 -6.74
C ALA A 164 5.90 14.24 -7.88
N ILE A 165 6.19 15.02 -8.91
CA ILE A 165 5.70 14.85 -10.27
C ILE A 165 6.89 14.46 -11.14
N PHE A 166 6.67 13.60 -12.13
CA PHE A 166 7.73 13.21 -13.07
C PHE A 166 7.57 14.00 -14.37
N LEU A 167 8.58 14.81 -14.68
CA LEU A 167 8.75 15.40 -16.01
C LEU A 167 9.40 14.32 -16.90
N VAL A 168 8.79 14.07 -18.06
CA VAL A 168 9.22 13.03 -18.98
C VAL A 168 9.44 13.64 -20.35
N ASP A 169 10.69 13.59 -20.82
CA ASP A 169 11.05 13.94 -22.19
C ASP A 169 11.17 12.63 -22.98
N ALA A 170 10.39 12.47 -24.05
CA ALA A 170 10.37 11.26 -24.88
C ALA A 170 10.29 11.63 -26.36
N MET A 171 11.03 10.90 -27.19
CA MET A 171 11.05 11.04 -28.64
C MET A 171 11.01 9.65 -29.29
N PRO A 172 10.43 9.50 -30.51
CA PRO A 172 10.36 8.19 -31.16
C PRO A 172 11.76 7.60 -31.40
N GLY A 173 11.97 6.36 -30.96
CA GLY A 173 13.23 5.64 -31.11
C GLY A 173 14.32 6.01 -30.09
N GLU A 174 14.05 6.92 -29.15
CA GLU A 174 14.98 7.31 -28.09
C GLU A 174 14.45 6.89 -26.70
N LYS A 175 15.35 6.51 -25.79
CA LYS A 175 14.95 6.18 -24.41
C LYS A 175 14.47 7.44 -23.69
N ALA A 176 13.25 7.41 -23.13
CA ALA A 176 12.72 8.55 -22.40
C ALA A 176 13.59 8.95 -21.20
N ASN A 177 13.78 10.26 -21.04
CA ASN A 177 14.41 10.89 -19.89
C ASN A 177 13.34 11.20 -18.83
N VAL A 178 13.54 10.71 -17.61
CA VAL A 178 12.55 10.87 -16.51
C VAL A 178 13.20 11.64 -15.37
N LYS A 179 12.66 12.81 -15.05
CA LYS A 179 13.16 13.70 -14.00
C LYS A 179 12.12 13.93 -12.91
N PRO A 180 12.39 13.61 -11.64
CA PRO A 180 11.52 14.00 -10.54
C PRO A 180 11.57 15.51 -10.30
N ILE A 181 10.39 16.11 -10.16
CA ILE A 181 10.18 17.45 -9.63
C ILE A 181 9.50 17.26 -8.28
N TYR A 182 10.22 17.53 -7.19
CA TYR A 182 9.69 17.38 -5.84
C TYR A 182 8.68 18.48 -5.51
N ILE A 183 7.62 18.10 -4.79
CA ILE A 183 6.52 18.97 -4.39
C ILE A 183 6.72 19.37 -2.92
N ASP A 184 6.63 20.66 -2.63
CA ASP A 184 6.74 21.26 -1.30
C ASP A 184 5.41 21.79 -0.74
N CYS A 185 4.31 21.63 -1.50
CA CYS A 185 2.99 22.14 -1.13
C CYS A 185 2.19 21.17 -0.23
N GLY A 186 1.25 21.74 0.54
CA GLY A 186 0.48 21.02 1.56
C GLY A 186 1.10 21.10 2.96
N LYS A 187 0.47 20.44 3.93
CA LYS A 187 1.03 20.30 5.28
C LYS A 187 1.84 19.00 5.36
N PRO A 188 3.13 19.04 5.72
CA PRO A 188 3.93 17.83 5.86
C PRO A 188 3.40 16.96 7.01
N LEU A 189 3.54 15.64 6.88
CA LEU A 189 3.35 14.72 7.99
C LEU A 189 4.67 14.50 8.72
N ARG A 190 4.61 14.36 10.05
CA ARG A 190 5.76 14.11 10.91
C ARG A 190 5.42 13.07 11.96
N LYS A 191 6.34 12.13 12.17
CA LYS A 191 6.35 11.22 13.32
C LYS A 191 7.31 11.79 14.36
N TRP A 192 6.85 11.97 15.59
CA TRP A 192 7.68 12.40 16.72
C TRP A 192 7.79 11.26 17.72
N TYR A 193 9.01 10.99 18.21
CA TYR A 193 9.30 9.92 19.16
C TYR A 193 9.94 10.49 20.42
N ALA A 194 9.11 10.86 21.40
CA ALA A 194 9.54 11.44 22.67
C ALA A 194 10.00 10.34 23.64
N ASN A 195 11.23 9.85 23.44
CA ASN A 195 11.82 8.75 24.20
C ASN A 195 12.16 9.12 25.67
N GLU A 196 12.31 10.41 25.97
CA GLU A 196 12.49 10.94 27.34
C GLU A 196 11.14 11.21 28.04
N GLY A 197 10.02 10.93 27.37
CA GLY A 197 8.67 11.08 27.90
C GLY A 197 8.05 12.46 27.67
N ILE A 198 6.94 12.74 28.36
CA ILE A 198 6.06 13.88 28.04
C ILE A 198 6.76 15.25 28.14
N GLY A 199 7.75 15.41 29.02
CA GLY A 199 8.53 16.66 29.13
C GLY A 199 9.28 17.02 27.85
N GLN A 200 9.79 16.03 27.10
CA GLN A 200 10.42 16.25 25.80
C GLN A 200 9.41 16.65 24.73
N ALA A 201 8.21 16.06 24.75
CA ALA A 201 7.13 16.45 23.84
C ALA A 201 6.64 17.88 24.09
N ILE A 202 6.47 18.27 25.36
CA ILE A 202 6.10 19.65 25.75
C ILE A 202 7.15 20.64 25.24
N LYS A 203 8.44 20.38 25.54
CA LYS A 203 9.55 21.21 25.09
C LYS A 203 9.55 21.41 23.57
N TRP A 204 9.37 20.36 22.76
CA TRP A 204 9.29 20.51 21.30
C TRP A 204 8.11 21.37 20.83
N CYS A 205 6.98 21.32 21.54
CA CYS A 205 5.83 22.19 21.23
C CYS A 205 6.15 23.65 21.59
N GLU A 206 6.78 23.91 22.74
CA GLU A 206 7.21 25.25 23.17
C GLU A 206 8.29 25.85 22.25
N GLU A 207 9.19 25.02 21.73
CA GLU A 207 10.21 25.40 20.73
C GLU A 207 9.63 25.66 19.32
N GLY A 208 8.33 25.43 19.10
CA GLY A 208 7.66 25.65 17.81
C GLY A 208 8.08 24.67 16.70
N ARG A 209 8.59 23.48 17.08
CA ARG A 209 9.05 22.44 16.15
C ARG A 209 7.93 22.04 15.18
N ASP A 210 8.28 21.90 13.90
CA ASP A 210 7.38 21.48 12.81
C ASP A 210 6.00 22.20 12.80
N SER A 211 5.93 23.49 13.17
CA SER A 211 4.67 24.23 13.44
C SER A 211 3.61 24.27 12.33
N ASN A 212 3.96 23.95 11.07
CA ASN A 212 3.02 23.83 9.95
C ASN A 212 2.68 22.36 9.59
N ALA A 213 3.23 21.38 10.31
CA ALA A 213 3.02 19.95 10.06
C ALA A 213 1.77 19.41 10.76
N TRP A 214 1.31 18.25 10.26
CA TRP A 214 0.52 17.33 11.07
C TRP A 214 1.45 16.33 11.75
N VAL A 215 1.22 16.06 13.04
CA VAL A 215 2.12 15.28 13.89
C VAL A 215 1.42 14.04 14.46
N ASP A 216 2.06 12.89 14.29
CA ASP A 216 1.80 11.65 15.02
C ASP A 216 2.86 11.52 16.12
N LEU A 217 2.44 11.73 17.36
CA LEU A 217 3.33 11.85 18.52
C LEU A 217 3.29 10.57 19.35
N GLU A 218 4.40 9.84 19.34
CA GLU A 218 4.65 8.67 20.17
C GLU A 218 5.50 9.09 21.39
N ILE A 219 5.07 8.77 22.60
CA ILE A 219 5.73 9.22 23.84
C ILE A 219 6.03 8.03 24.73
N MET A 220 7.29 7.88 25.16
CA MET A 220 7.70 6.85 26.11
C MET A 220 7.13 7.13 27.51
N THR A 221 6.40 6.18 28.09
CA THR A 221 5.69 6.35 29.36
C THR A 221 5.53 5.00 30.07
N ASP A 222 5.16 5.01 31.34
CA ASP A 222 4.74 3.85 32.13
C ASP A 222 3.22 3.80 32.35
N ARG A 223 2.50 4.85 31.95
CA ARG A 223 1.04 4.99 32.08
C ARG A 223 0.38 5.60 30.85
N VAL A 224 -0.94 5.50 30.78
CA VAL A 224 -1.77 6.25 29.82
C VAL A 224 -1.80 7.75 30.13
N PHE A 225 -2.03 8.59 29.11
CA PHE A 225 -2.15 10.05 29.24
C PHE A 225 -3.57 10.48 29.57
N THR A 226 -3.71 11.43 30.48
CA THR A 226 -5.02 12.01 30.82
C THR A 226 -5.53 12.92 29.69
N SER A 227 -6.85 13.15 29.66
CA SER A 227 -7.47 14.08 28.70
C SER A 227 -6.92 15.51 28.82
N GLU A 228 -6.48 15.93 30.01
CA GLU A 228 -5.87 17.24 30.24
C GLU A 228 -4.48 17.35 29.61
N GLU A 229 -3.64 16.32 29.77
CA GLU A 229 -2.31 16.25 29.15
C GLU A 229 -2.41 16.26 27.61
N GLN A 230 -3.33 15.48 27.06
CA GLN A 230 -3.58 15.44 25.61
C GLN A 230 -4.10 16.80 25.10
N LYS A 231 -4.99 17.45 25.84
CA LYS A 231 -5.50 18.79 25.51
C LYS A 231 -4.42 19.85 25.59
N MET A 232 -3.54 19.79 26.58
CA MET A 232 -2.40 20.70 26.72
C MET A 232 -1.47 20.59 25.51
N LEU A 233 -1.04 19.37 25.14
CA LEU A 233 -0.17 19.14 23.97
C LEU A 233 -0.79 19.68 22.68
N ARG A 234 -2.08 19.42 22.42
CA ARG A 234 -2.80 19.95 21.24
C ARG A 234 -3.02 21.46 21.29
N THR A 235 -3.00 22.07 22.48
CA THR A 235 -3.08 23.54 22.65
C THR A 235 -1.73 24.19 22.34
N LEU A 236 -0.63 23.58 22.76
CA LEU A 236 0.73 24.04 22.45
C LEU A 236 1.07 23.82 20.97
N HIS A 237 0.65 22.69 20.38
CA HIS A 237 0.87 22.39 18.96
C HIS A 237 -0.41 21.87 18.29
N SER A 238 -1.14 22.78 17.63
CA SER A 238 -2.42 22.50 16.94
C SER A 238 -2.33 21.51 15.79
N GLY A 239 -1.11 21.21 15.31
CA GLY A 239 -0.83 20.17 14.32
C GLY A 239 -0.82 18.74 14.88
N ILE A 240 -0.87 18.51 16.19
CA ILE A 240 -0.88 17.14 16.73
C ILE A 240 -2.23 16.48 16.43
N ILE A 241 -2.18 15.39 15.65
CA ILE A 241 -3.33 14.55 15.28
C ILE A 241 -3.46 13.37 16.23
N ASN A 242 -2.37 12.61 16.39
CA ASN A 242 -2.32 11.41 17.23
C ASN A 242 -1.38 11.62 18.42
N ILE A 243 -1.75 11.09 19.59
CA ILE A 243 -0.87 10.98 20.77
C ILE A 243 -0.94 9.53 21.21
N ARG A 244 0.16 8.80 21.06
CA ARG A 244 0.26 7.35 21.32
C ARG A 244 1.24 7.10 22.46
N PRO A 245 0.80 6.51 23.60
CA PRO A 245 1.74 6.06 24.62
C PRO A 245 2.53 4.86 24.08
N ARG A 246 3.85 4.92 24.22
CA ARG A 246 4.74 3.77 24.07
C ARG A 246 5.14 3.33 25.47
N LEU A 247 4.60 2.21 25.91
CA LEU A 247 4.84 1.73 27.27
C LEU A 247 6.24 1.13 27.39
N LYS A 248 6.89 1.34 28.53
CA LYS A 248 8.13 0.65 28.93
C LYS A 248 7.86 -0.81 29.29
N THR A 249 7.54 -1.62 28.29
CA THR A 249 7.38 -3.07 28.43
C THR A 249 8.54 -3.75 27.70
N ASP A 250 9.18 -4.73 28.34
CA ASP A 250 10.07 -5.66 27.63
C ASP A 250 9.29 -6.32 26.48
N ALA A 251 9.94 -6.49 25.34
CA ALA A 251 9.30 -6.75 24.04
C ALA A 251 8.26 -7.90 24.08
N ALA A 252 6.99 -7.54 24.26
CA ALA A 252 5.89 -8.49 24.20
C ALA A 252 5.70 -8.94 22.75
N GLU A 253 5.80 -10.24 22.52
CA GLU A 253 5.63 -10.84 21.20
C GLU A 253 4.32 -10.37 20.54
N ILE A 254 4.44 -9.92 19.29
CA ILE A 254 3.29 -9.50 18.47
C ILE A 254 2.49 -10.76 18.14
N ILE A 255 1.41 -10.99 18.89
CA ILE A 255 0.49 -12.09 18.62
C ILE A 255 -0.26 -11.78 17.34
N ASN A 256 -0.03 -12.59 16.31
CA ASN A 256 -0.73 -12.52 15.04
C ASN A 256 -2.21 -12.86 15.27
N PRO A 257 -3.19 -12.08 14.78
CA PRO A 257 -4.62 -12.31 15.07
C PRO A 257 -5.16 -13.53 14.30
N ILE A 258 -5.00 -14.71 14.91
CA ILE A 258 -5.58 -15.97 14.42
C ILE A 258 -7.05 -16.04 14.83
N ASN A 259 -7.91 -16.35 13.85
CA ASN A 259 -9.36 -16.66 13.92
C ASN A 259 -10.23 -15.94 14.98
N ARG A 260 -11.18 -15.14 14.48
CA ARG A 260 -12.20 -14.45 15.29
C ARG A 260 -13.38 -15.34 15.69
N GLU A 261 -13.57 -16.49 15.07
CA GLU A 261 -14.71 -17.36 15.34
C GLU A 261 -14.56 -18.09 16.67
N GLY A 262 -15.59 -18.01 17.52
CA GLY A 262 -15.69 -18.75 18.78
C GLY A 262 -14.99 -18.13 20.01
N ARG A 263 -14.38 -16.94 19.88
CA ARG A 263 -13.70 -16.26 21.00
C ARG A 263 -14.60 -15.27 21.73
N ARG A 264 -14.38 -15.11 23.04
CA ARG A 264 -15.17 -14.21 23.91
C ARG A 264 -14.78 -12.75 23.69
N ILE A 265 -15.71 -11.82 23.95
CA ILE A 265 -15.53 -10.40 23.62
C ILE A 265 -14.46 -9.70 24.45
N ASP A 266 -14.25 -10.12 25.70
CA ASP A 266 -13.15 -9.71 26.56
C ASP A 266 -11.78 -10.15 26.01
N GLU A 267 -11.68 -11.38 25.50
CA GLU A 267 -10.46 -11.85 24.83
C GLU A 267 -10.15 -11.06 23.56
N LEU A 268 -11.16 -10.82 22.72
CA LEU A 268 -11.01 -10.05 21.48
C LEU A 268 -10.63 -8.59 21.78
N PHE A 269 -11.22 -7.99 22.81
CA PHE A 269 -10.88 -6.64 23.25
C PHE A 269 -9.48 -6.57 23.89
N SER A 270 -9.10 -7.56 24.70
CA SER A 270 -7.75 -7.69 25.27
C SER A 270 -6.68 -7.80 24.18
N ASP A 271 -6.90 -8.65 23.17
CA ASP A 271 -5.97 -8.78 22.03
C ASP A 271 -5.93 -7.52 21.17
N TYR A 272 -7.06 -6.86 20.93
CA TYR A 272 -7.10 -5.57 20.24
C TYR A 272 -6.40 -4.47 21.03
N TYR A 273 -6.60 -4.41 22.35
CA TYR A 273 -5.92 -3.46 23.24
C TYR A 273 -4.42 -3.72 23.25
N LYS A 274 -3.99 -4.98 23.35
CA LYS A 274 -2.58 -5.38 23.28
C LYS A 274 -1.95 -5.06 21.93
N TYR A 275 -2.68 -5.27 20.83
CA TYR A 275 -2.23 -4.89 19.49
C TYR A 275 -2.11 -3.36 19.32
N ARG A 276 -3.02 -2.58 19.90
CA ARG A 276 -3.05 -1.10 19.75
C ARG A 276 -2.17 -0.35 20.74
N MET A 277 -1.98 -0.86 21.94
CA MET A 277 -1.31 -0.20 23.08
C MET A 277 -0.03 -0.92 23.54
N GLY A 278 0.26 -2.11 23.03
CA GLY A 278 1.48 -2.88 23.36
C GLY A 278 1.51 -3.52 24.74
N THR A 279 0.38 -3.55 25.46
CA THR A 279 0.28 -4.06 26.85
C THR A 279 -1.01 -4.86 27.06
N GLN A 280 -1.06 -5.66 28.12
CA GLN A 280 -2.35 -6.11 28.64
C GLN A 280 -3.16 -4.91 29.15
N ILE A 281 -4.47 -4.99 28.95
CA ILE A 281 -5.45 -4.03 29.45
C ILE A 281 -5.48 -4.06 30.99
N PRO A 282 -5.47 -2.89 31.68
CA PRO A 282 -5.65 -2.84 33.13
C PRO A 282 -7.02 -3.37 33.55
N ASP A 283 -7.09 -4.09 34.67
CA ASP A 283 -8.32 -4.74 35.17
C ASP A 283 -9.48 -3.73 35.28
N GLU A 284 -9.25 -2.55 35.87
CA GLU A 284 -10.23 -1.47 35.99
C GLU A 284 -10.85 -1.03 34.64
N LEU A 285 -10.06 -1.08 33.55
CA LEU A 285 -10.54 -0.71 32.21
C LEU A 285 -11.28 -1.87 31.52
N MET A 286 -10.94 -3.11 31.85
CA MET A 286 -11.69 -4.28 31.42
C MET A 286 -13.05 -4.36 32.14
N GLU A 287 -13.10 -4.04 33.44
CA GLU A 287 -14.34 -3.96 34.21
C GLU A 287 -15.30 -2.93 33.60
N VAL A 288 -14.84 -1.70 33.34
CA VAL A 288 -15.67 -0.65 32.69
C VAL A 288 -16.10 -1.05 31.27
N PHE A 289 -15.25 -1.74 30.50
CA PHE A 289 -15.64 -2.23 29.17
C PHE A 289 -16.75 -3.29 29.26
N LEU A 290 -16.64 -4.23 30.21
CA LEU A 290 -17.65 -5.26 30.43
C LEU A 290 -18.95 -4.69 31.00
N GLU A 291 -18.88 -3.67 31.86
CA GLU A 291 -20.06 -2.95 32.36
C GLU A 291 -20.87 -2.37 31.20
N VAL A 292 -20.24 -1.59 30.30
CA VAL A 292 -20.90 -1.01 29.11
C VAL A 292 -21.46 -2.08 28.17
N VAL A 293 -20.69 -3.14 27.88
CA VAL A 293 -21.14 -4.23 26.98
C VAL A 293 -22.33 -5.00 27.57
N ASN A 294 -22.40 -5.17 28.89
CA ASN A 294 -23.53 -5.85 29.53
C ASN A 294 -24.75 -4.94 29.65
N ASP A 295 -24.58 -3.64 29.93
CA ASP A 295 -25.68 -2.64 29.95
C ASP A 295 -26.39 -2.57 28.58
N ASP A 296 -25.63 -2.57 27.47
CA ASP A 296 -26.20 -2.61 26.11
C ASP A 296 -26.92 -3.95 25.83
N MET A 297 -26.51 -5.06 26.46
CA MET A 297 -27.15 -6.38 26.31
C MET A 297 -28.43 -6.54 27.14
N ASP A 298 -28.53 -5.91 28.32
CA ASP A 298 -29.74 -5.93 29.14
C ASP A 298 -30.84 -5.00 28.59
N ALA A 299 -30.48 -4.00 27.75
CA ALA A 299 -31.42 -3.12 27.07
C ALA A 299 -32.28 -3.83 26.02
N ASP A 300 -31.74 -4.84 25.33
CA ASP A 300 -32.42 -5.59 24.25
C ASP A 300 -33.43 -6.65 24.77
N VAL A 301 -33.60 -6.80 26.09
CA VAL A 301 -34.47 -7.82 26.71
C VAL A 301 -35.85 -7.27 27.10
N TYR A 302 -36.12 -5.97 26.90
CA TYR A 302 -37.35 -5.30 27.36
C TYR A 302 -38.33 -4.83 26.25
N GLU A 303 -38.45 -5.56 25.14
CA GLU A 303 -39.64 -5.50 24.27
C GLU A 303 -40.09 -6.91 23.82
N MET A 304 -40.78 -7.67 24.70
CA MET A 304 -41.81 -8.66 24.33
C MET A 304 -42.47 -9.30 25.56
N ASP A 305 -43.57 -8.70 26.03
CA ASP A 305 -44.72 -9.24 26.79
C ASP A 305 -45.61 -8.01 27.10
N GLU A 306 -46.94 -8.00 27.03
CA GLU A 306 -47.96 -9.06 27.03
C GLU A 306 -49.04 -8.78 25.95
N ASP A 307 -49.68 -9.82 25.39
CA ASP A 307 -51.07 -9.72 24.92
C ASP A 307 -51.80 -11.08 25.11
N VAL A 308 -52.33 -11.22 26.32
CA VAL A 308 -53.36 -12.11 26.89
C VAL A 308 -54.06 -13.14 25.97
N TYR A 309 -54.05 -14.41 26.41
CA TYR A 309 -55.00 -15.45 25.98
C TYR A 309 -56.38 -15.29 26.66
N GLU A 310 -57.47 -15.47 25.93
CA GLU A 310 -58.79 -15.78 26.49
C GLU A 310 -59.48 -16.92 25.70
N ASP A 311 -60.12 -17.86 26.40
CA ASP A 311 -60.66 -19.12 25.88
C ASP A 311 -61.95 -18.98 25.04
N ALA A 312 -62.21 -19.94 24.12
CA ALA A 312 -63.47 -20.73 24.08
C ALA A 312 -63.61 -21.72 22.89
N ASP A 313 -63.55 -23.02 23.22
CA ASP A 313 -64.56 -24.06 22.92
C ASP A 313 -64.93 -24.57 21.49
N THR A 314 -65.29 -25.86 21.44
CA THR A 314 -65.88 -26.68 20.33
C THR A 314 -65.04 -26.97 19.07
N ASP A 315 -65.23 -28.06 18.29
CA ASP A 315 -65.74 -29.44 18.49
C ASP A 315 -65.45 -30.24 17.17
N THR A 316 -65.55 -31.58 17.21
CA THR A 316 -65.62 -32.55 16.09
C THR A 316 -64.31 -32.93 15.34
N GLY A 317 -64.12 -34.24 15.08
CA GLY A 317 -63.09 -34.72 14.13
C GLY A 317 -62.42 -36.09 14.40
N THR A 318 -63.16 -37.16 14.66
CA THR A 318 -62.59 -38.50 14.98
C THR A 318 -62.05 -39.31 13.79
N ARG A 319 -60.99 -40.15 14.04
CA ARG A 319 -60.57 -41.38 13.29
C ARG A 319 -59.94 -41.15 11.88
N THR A 320 -59.08 -41.97 11.24
CA THR A 320 -58.26 -43.21 11.49
C THR A 320 -57.33 -43.40 10.24
N ASP A 321 -56.22 -44.16 10.18
CA ASP A 321 -55.56 -45.09 11.12
C ASP A 321 -54.03 -45.29 10.82
N THR A 322 -53.39 -46.20 11.57
CA THR A 322 -52.09 -46.90 11.37
C THR A 322 -51.34 -46.87 10.02
N ASP A 323 -50.00 -46.75 10.06
CA ASP A 323 -49.12 -47.92 9.84
C ASP A 323 -47.74 -47.77 10.54
N THR A 324 -47.02 -48.90 10.67
CA THR A 324 -45.80 -49.09 11.47
C THR A 324 -44.55 -49.30 10.60
N GLY A 325 -43.38 -48.87 11.07
CA GLY A 325 -42.13 -49.08 10.35
C GLY A 325 -40.88 -48.69 11.15
N THR A 326 -40.36 -49.60 11.97
CA THR A 326 -39.10 -49.42 12.70
C THR A 326 -37.94 -50.05 11.94
N HIS A 327 -36.85 -49.29 11.71
CA HIS A 327 -35.52 -49.91 11.61
C HIS A 327 -34.37 -49.01 12.07
N THR A 328 -33.32 -49.68 12.52
CA THR A 328 -32.23 -49.18 13.37
C THR A 328 -31.10 -48.53 12.57
N GLY A 329 -30.46 -47.51 13.14
CA GLY A 329 -29.34 -46.81 12.52
C GLY A 329 -27.96 -47.45 12.75
N THR A 330 -26.92 -46.76 12.30
CA THR A 330 -25.54 -46.80 12.82
C THR A 330 -24.83 -45.55 12.31
N GLY A 331 -24.12 -44.84 13.18
CA GLY A 331 -23.33 -43.65 12.81
C GLY A 331 -21.87 -44.00 12.55
N THR A 332 -21.11 -43.07 11.97
CA THR A 332 -19.64 -43.10 11.99
C THR A 332 -19.13 -41.66 12.00
N GLN A 333 -18.25 -41.35 12.96
CA GLN A 333 -17.62 -40.04 13.10
C GLN A 333 -16.46 -39.89 12.11
N ILE A 334 -16.24 -38.67 11.64
CA ILE A 334 -15.02 -38.29 10.91
C ILE A 334 -14.00 -37.81 11.94
N GLY A 335 -12.77 -38.31 11.85
CA GLY A 335 -11.66 -37.93 12.73
C GLY A 335 -10.69 -36.97 12.06
N ASP A 336 -10.17 -36.03 12.84
CA ASP A 336 -9.18 -35.03 12.43
C ASP A 336 -7.84 -35.65 12.01
N ASN A 337 -7.14 -34.97 11.09
CA ASN A 337 -5.70 -35.12 10.92
C ASN A 337 -5.08 -33.79 10.50
N ALA A 338 -4.49 -33.09 11.47
CA ALA A 338 -3.66 -31.92 11.20
C ALA A 338 -2.26 -32.35 10.71
N SER A 339 -1.77 -31.72 9.65
CA SER A 339 -0.37 -31.85 9.21
C SER A 339 0.24 -30.47 9.03
N ALA A 340 1.13 -30.11 9.95
CA ALA A 340 1.78 -28.80 9.97
C ALA A 340 2.99 -28.78 9.02
N TYR A 341 3.08 -27.76 8.17
CA TYR A 341 4.30 -27.40 7.46
C TYR A 341 4.91 -26.14 8.08
N LYS A 342 6.21 -26.20 8.38
CA LYS A 342 6.98 -25.07 8.93
C LYS A 342 7.54 -24.22 7.80
N TYR A 343 7.33 -22.91 7.88
CA TYR A 343 8.03 -21.92 7.06
C TYR A 343 9.16 -21.31 7.91
N ASN A 344 10.38 -21.26 7.38
CA ASN A 344 11.51 -20.58 8.00
C ASN A 344 11.66 -19.19 7.38
N ASP A 345 11.33 -18.13 8.11
CA ASP A 345 11.75 -16.77 7.77
C ASP A 345 13.07 -16.44 8.48
N THR A 346 14.05 -15.92 7.73
CA THR A 346 15.37 -15.55 8.23
C THR A 346 15.61 -14.06 8.08
N ARG A 347 15.09 -13.29 9.04
CA ARG A 347 15.51 -11.89 9.28
C ARG A 347 15.79 -11.61 10.75
N THR A 348 16.97 -12.01 11.21
CA THR A 348 17.62 -11.41 12.39
C THR A 348 19.05 -11.02 12.03
N GLY A 349 19.27 -9.72 11.83
CA GLY A 349 20.62 -9.17 11.74
C GLY A 349 21.22 -9.02 13.12
N VAL A 350 22.01 -10.00 13.56
CA VAL A 350 22.85 -9.90 14.76
C VAL A 350 24.31 -10.09 14.34
N SER A 351 25.10 -9.04 14.45
CA SER A 351 26.55 -9.11 14.23
C SER A 351 27.21 -9.91 15.36
N THR A 352 27.85 -11.01 15.01
CA THR A 352 28.88 -11.63 15.87
C THR A 352 30.10 -11.96 15.02
N SER A 353 31.21 -11.32 15.36
CA SER A 353 32.51 -11.56 14.77
C SER A 353 33.12 -12.83 15.36
N TYR A 354 33.61 -13.75 14.52
CA TYR A 354 34.63 -14.72 14.92
C TYR A 354 35.74 -14.84 13.88
N ASP A 355 36.93 -15.09 14.40
CA ASP A 355 38.21 -14.99 13.72
C ASP A 355 38.62 -16.32 13.06
N THR A 356 39.60 -16.22 12.18
CA THR A 356 40.33 -17.22 11.39
C THR A 356 40.61 -18.59 12.06
N ASN A 357 40.54 -19.67 11.27
CA ASN A 357 41.72 -20.40 10.73
C ASN A 357 41.37 -21.75 10.06
N ALA A 358 42.22 -22.16 9.10
CA ALA A 358 42.43 -23.52 8.55
C ALA A 358 41.26 -24.20 7.79
N ASP A 359 41.47 -24.95 6.71
CA ASP A 359 42.67 -25.19 5.87
C ASP A 359 42.25 -25.75 4.48
N ASP A 360 43.24 -26.04 3.62
CA ASP A 360 43.18 -26.81 2.37
C ASP A 360 42.77 -26.13 1.04
N ASN A 361 43.77 -25.48 0.44
CA ASN A 361 44.46 -25.97 -0.77
C ASN A 361 43.64 -26.36 -2.03
N MET A 362 43.70 -25.50 -3.05
CA MET A 362 44.26 -25.93 -4.35
C MET A 362 44.80 -24.76 -5.18
N GLU A 363 46.11 -24.75 -5.43
CA GLU A 363 46.78 -23.91 -6.44
C GLU A 363 46.35 -24.35 -7.86
N ILE A 364 46.26 -23.41 -8.81
CA ILE A 364 46.99 -23.45 -10.10
C ILE A 364 47.24 -21.99 -10.54
N ASP A 365 48.51 -21.67 -10.84
CA ASP A 365 48.96 -20.39 -11.42
C ASP A 365 48.58 -20.22 -12.90
N ALA A 366 48.44 -18.96 -13.35
CA ALA A 366 49.26 -18.42 -14.44
C ALA A 366 49.02 -16.91 -14.66
N ASP A 367 50.09 -16.13 -14.49
CA ASP A 367 50.62 -15.09 -15.39
C ASP A 367 49.82 -14.66 -16.64
N ALA A 368 49.96 -13.46 -17.20
CA ALA A 368 50.48 -12.15 -16.76
C ALA A 368 50.39 -11.24 -18.00
N ASP A 369 50.03 -9.96 -17.86
CA ASP A 369 50.71 -8.90 -18.63
C ASP A 369 50.50 -7.51 -17.98
N SER A 370 51.14 -6.51 -18.58
CA SER A 370 51.73 -5.36 -17.93
C SER A 370 51.49 -4.06 -18.71
N SER A 371 52.02 -2.95 -18.18
CA SER A 371 51.97 -1.57 -18.71
C SER A 371 50.60 -0.87 -18.62
N GLY A 372 50.52 0.42 -18.24
CA GLY A 372 51.58 1.30 -17.75
C GLY A 372 51.04 2.68 -17.35
N GLU A 373 51.86 3.43 -16.61
CA GLU A 373 51.98 4.92 -16.54
C GLU A 373 50.71 5.76 -16.83
N GLY A 374 50.14 6.58 -15.94
CA GLY A 374 50.72 7.30 -14.79
C GLY A 374 50.70 8.82 -15.06
N TYR A 375 50.19 9.65 -14.14
CA TYR A 375 50.47 11.10 -14.02
C TYR A 375 49.96 11.63 -12.66
N ALA A 376 50.88 12.21 -11.88
CA ALA A 376 50.61 13.27 -10.90
C ALA A 376 51.03 14.62 -11.57
N GLU A 377 50.92 15.85 -11.02
CA GLU A 377 50.84 16.35 -9.63
C GLU A 377 50.58 17.90 -9.66
N PHE A 378 50.44 18.57 -8.50
CA PHE A 378 50.39 20.03 -8.23
C PHE A 378 49.15 20.84 -8.72
N ILE A 379 48.40 21.69 -7.98
CA ILE A 379 48.55 22.59 -6.77
C ILE A 379 48.54 24.09 -7.15
N GLU A 380 48.08 24.92 -6.18
CA GLU A 380 47.97 26.40 -6.08
C GLU A 380 46.59 26.99 -6.46
N GLU A 381 46.01 28.01 -5.82
CA GLU A 381 46.03 28.71 -4.50
C GLU A 381 45.46 30.14 -4.76
N GLY A 382 44.91 30.81 -3.74
CA GLY A 382 44.32 32.18 -3.83
C GLY A 382 42.81 32.19 -4.16
N GLY A 383 41.92 32.95 -3.49
CA GLY A 383 42.09 34.18 -2.70
C GLY A 383 41.97 35.42 -3.60
N ASP A 384 41.25 36.51 -3.28
CA ASP A 384 40.39 36.89 -2.14
C ASP A 384 39.51 38.10 -2.58
N GLU A 385 38.67 38.66 -1.69
CA GLU A 385 38.03 40.01 -1.76
C GLU A 385 36.97 40.26 -2.87
N SER A 386 35.70 40.54 -2.53
CA SER A 386 35.08 41.86 -2.25
C SER A 386 35.11 42.83 -3.46
N GLU A 387 34.06 43.55 -3.86
CA GLU A 387 33.13 44.37 -3.06
C GLU A 387 31.85 44.74 -3.87
N THR A 388 30.91 45.46 -3.24
CA THR A 388 29.81 46.37 -3.73
C THR A 388 29.71 46.74 -5.25
N GLU A 389 28.56 47.15 -5.84
CA GLU A 389 27.37 47.85 -5.30
C GLU A 389 26.14 47.76 -6.25
N ALA A 390 25.05 48.44 -5.87
CA ALA A 390 23.70 48.47 -6.43
C ALA A 390 23.50 48.85 -7.92
N SER A 391 22.42 48.30 -8.50
CA SER A 391 21.46 49.02 -9.37
C SER A 391 20.06 48.39 -9.29
#